data_AF-A0A3B4UVI9-F1
#
_entry.id   AF-A0A3B4UVI9-F1
#
_cell.length_a   1.000
_cell.length_b   1.000
_cell.length_c   1.000
_cell.angle_alpha   90.00
_cell.angle_beta   90.00
_cell.angle_gamma   90.00
#
_symmetry.space_group_name_H-M   'P 1'
#
loop_
_entity.id
_entity.type
_entity.pdbx_description
1 polymer ?
#
loop_
_entity_poly.entity_id
_entity_poly.type
_entity_poly.pdbx_seq_one_letter_code
_entity_poly.pdbx_strand_id
1 'polypeptide(L)'
;MSYLRVKKRTNCDCLESMEELWDRVEGVRHKLTRILNPAKLTPYLRQCKVIDEQDEDEVLNSTQYPLRISKAGRLLDILRVQGQRGLQAFMESLEFYHPEQYTQLTGEQPTQRCSLILGKQGCLHREDGKGAD
;
A
#
# COMPACT_ATOMS: atom_id res chain seq x y z
N MET A 1 -15.98 -17.21 -39.51
CA MET A 1 -15.09 -17.88 -38.56
C MET A 1 -14.62 -16.86 -37.55
N SER A 2 -15.39 -16.70 -36.48
CA SER A 2 -15.18 -15.66 -35.47
C SER A 2 -14.12 -16.14 -34.48
N TYR A 3 -13.01 -15.41 -34.40
CA TYR A 3 -11.98 -15.68 -33.41
C TYR A 3 -12.51 -15.32 -32.02
N LEU A 4 -12.95 -16.34 -31.29
CA LEU A 4 -12.94 -16.33 -29.83
C LEU A 4 -11.50 -16.14 -29.37
N ARG A 5 -11.14 -14.95 -28.90
CA ARG A 5 -10.11 -14.82 -27.86
C ARG A 5 -10.78 -14.27 -26.62
N VAL A 6 -11.59 -15.15 -26.02
CA VAL A 6 -11.92 -15.08 -24.60
C VAL A 6 -10.60 -14.88 -23.87
N LYS A 7 -10.37 -13.67 -23.39
CA LYS A 7 -9.24 -13.35 -22.52
C LYS A 7 -9.53 -14.08 -21.22
N LYS A 8 -9.17 -15.37 -21.18
CA LYS A 8 -9.06 -16.15 -19.95
C LYS A 8 -8.13 -15.33 -19.08
N ARG A 9 -8.73 -14.65 -18.10
CA ARG A 9 -8.06 -13.96 -17.01
C ARG A 9 -7.39 -15.06 -16.20
N THR A 10 -6.21 -15.47 -16.65
CA THR A 10 -5.36 -16.40 -15.96
C THR A 10 -5.01 -15.74 -14.63
N ASN A 11 -5.27 -16.44 -13.53
CA ASN A 11 -4.85 -16.11 -12.18
C ASN A 11 -3.31 -16.00 -12.01
N CYS A 12 -2.54 -15.89 -13.10
CA CYS A 12 -1.08 -15.73 -13.14
C CYS A 12 -0.63 -14.27 -13.29
N ASP A 13 -1.56 -13.35 -13.57
CA ASP A 13 -1.28 -11.90 -13.79
C ASP A 13 -1.09 -11.13 -12.45
N CYS A 14 -1.56 -11.71 -11.34
CA CYS A 14 -1.57 -11.05 -10.04
C CYS A 14 -0.18 -11.01 -9.36
N LEU A 15 0.70 -11.98 -9.64
CA LEU A 15 2.04 -12.05 -9.03
C LEU A 15 3.05 -11.16 -9.77
N GLU A 16 3.02 -11.14 -11.11
CA GLU A 16 3.88 -10.25 -11.91
C GLU A 16 3.62 -8.78 -11.58
N SER A 17 2.34 -8.38 -11.49
CA SER A 17 1.98 -7.03 -11.05
C SER A 17 2.42 -6.71 -9.61
N MET A 18 2.48 -7.71 -8.72
CA MET A 18 2.90 -7.53 -7.33
C MET A 18 4.41 -7.36 -7.21
N GLU A 19 5.19 -8.20 -7.88
CA GLU A 19 6.65 -8.06 -7.94
C GLU A 19 7.05 -6.76 -8.61
N GLU A 20 6.40 -6.37 -9.72
CA GLU A 20 6.66 -5.07 -10.36
C GLU A 20 6.36 -3.88 -9.45
N LEU A 21 5.25 -3.91 -8.70
CA LEU A 21 4.93 -2.86 -7.74
C LEU A 21 5.94 -2.81 -6.60
N TRP A 22 6.31 -3.97 -6.05
CA TRP A 22 7.36 -4.05 -5.04
C TRP A 22 8.71 -3.57 -5.57
N ASP A 23 9.07 -3.86 -6.82
CA ASP A 23 10.29 -3.39 -7.46
C ASP A 23 10.31 -1.86 -7.57
N ARG A 24 9.19 -1.25 -7.98
CA ARG A 24 9.04 0.22 -7.97
C ARG A 24 9.19 0.80 -6.58
N VAL A 25 8.55 0.19 -5.58
CA VAL A 25 8.66 0.57 -4.17
C VAL A 25 10.11 0.45 -3.68
N GLU A 26 10.81 -0.62 -4.06
CA GLU A 26 12.21 -0.85 -3.73
C GLU A 26 13.12 0.20 -4.39
N GLY A 27 12.84 0.56 -5.65
CA GLY A 27 13.55 1.61 -6.38
C GLY A 27 13.47 2.98 -5.71
N VAL A 28 12.36 3.29 -5.04
CA VAL A 28 12.22 4.50 -4.22
C VAL A 28 12.37 4.26 -2.72
N ARG A 29 12.84 3.07 -2.29
CA ARG A 29 12.98 2.70 -0.87
C ARG A 29 13.80 3.70 -0.08
N HIS A 30 14.85 4.26 -0.67
CA HIS A 30 15.68 5.29 -0.02
C HIS A 30 14.90 6.59 0.29
N LYS A 31 13.97 7.00 -0.60
CA LYS A 31 13.09 8.14 -0.33
C LYS A 31 12.00 7.75 0.65
N LEU A 32 11.35 6.62 0.42
CA LEU A 32 10.28 6.09 1.25
C LEU A 32 10.72 5.96 2.71
N THR A 33 11.79 5.24 2.99
CA THR A 33 12.30 5.06 4.37
C THR A 33 12.68 6.36 5.09
N ARG A 34 12.90 7.47 4.36
CA ARG A 34 13.13 8.81 4.94
C ARG A 34 11.84 9.56 5.27
N ILE A 35 10.78 9.38 4.49
CA ILE A 35 9.50 10.08 4.65
C ILE A 35 8.44 9.24 5.40
N LEU A 36 8.58 7.92 5.37
CA LEU A 36 7.74 6.98 6.08
C LEU A 36 8.06 7.07 7.56
N ASN A 37 7.02 7.25 8.36
CA ASN A 37 7.16 7.22 9.81
C ASN A 37 6.62 5.89 10.33
N PRO A 38 7.50 4.97 10.79
CA PRO A 38 7.06 3.66 11.27
C PRO A 38 6.06 3.80 12.42
N ALA A 39 6.18 4.82 13.28
CA ALA A 39 5.27 5.07 14.40
C ALA A 39 3.84 5.46 13.98
N LYS A 40 3.64 5.94 12.75
CA LYS A 40 2.31 6.24 12.20
C LYS A 40 1.77 5.08 11.36
N LEU A 41 2.65 4.38 10.67
CA LEU A 41 2.28 3.28 9.78
C LEU A 41 1.93 2.01 10.54
N THR A 42 2.69 1.64 11.57
CA THR A 42 2.43 0.42 12.36
C THR A 42 0.98 0.31 12.86
N PRO A 43 0.38 1.31 13.55
CA PRO A 43 -1.00 1.19 14.00
C PRO A 43 -2.02 1.16 12.85
N TYR A 44 -1.72 1.78 11.70
CA TYR A 44 -2.57 1.69 10.50
C TYR A 44 -2.54 0.28 9.90
N LEU A 45 -1.34 -0.30 9.77
CA LEU A 45 -1.13 -1.63 9.23
C LEU A 45 -1.72 -2.72 10.15
N ARG A 46 -1.68 -2.48 11.47
CA ARG A 46 -2.36 -3.31 12.47
C ARG A 46 -3.88 -3.30 12.29
N GLN A 47 -4.47 -2.12 12.04
CA GLN A 47 -5.91 -2.02 11.73
C GLN A 47 -6.29 -2.75 10.44
N CYS A 48 -5.40 -2.74 9.45
CA CYS A 48 -5.54 -3.51 8.22
C CYS A 48 -5.34 -5.03 8.43
N LYS A 49 -5.01 -5.47 9.65
CA LYS A 49 -4.67 -6.85 10.04
C LYS A 49 -3.54 -7.44 9.19
N VAL A 50 -2.54 -6.61 8.89
CA VAL A 50 -1.38 -7.03 8.09
C VAL A 50 -0.16 -7.25 8.96
N ILE A 51 -0.09 -6.57 10.10
CA ILE A 51 0.91 -6.78 11.14
C ILE A 51 0.21 -6.95 12.48
N ASP A 52 0.84 -7.64 13.42
CA ASP A 52 0.31 -7.82 14.77
C ASP A 52 0.99 -6.87 15.79
N GLU A 53 0.59 -6.93 17.06
CA GLU A 53 1.17 -6.13 18.13
C GLU A 53 2.66 -6.42 18.31
N GLN A 54 3.07 -7.67 18.11
CA GLN A 54 4.46 -8.07 18.19
C GLN A 54 5.32 -7.46 17.09
N ASP A 55 4.81 -7.40 15.85
CA ASP A 55 5.49 -6.77 14.73
C ASP A 55 5.63 -5.25 14.94
N GLU A 56 4.59 -4.61 15.50
CA GLU A 56 4.62 -3.19 15.87
C GLU A 56 5.70 -2.91 16.92
N ASP A 57 5.76 -3.70 18.00
CA ASP A 57 6.76 -3.53 19.05
C ASP A 57 8.18 -3.77 18.51
N GLU A 58 8.37 -4.78 17.67
CA GLU A 58 9.67 -5.04 17.03
C GLU A 58 10.13 -3.87 16.16
N VAL A 59 9.22 -3.23 15.41
CA VAL A 59 9.59 -2.09 14.56
C VAL A 59 9.84 -0.83 15.38
N LEU A 60 9.05 -0.57 16.42
CA LEU A 60 9.09 0.69 17.18
C LEU A 60 10.07 0.67 18.35
N ASN A 61 10.09 -0.40 19.14
CA ASN A 61 10.83 -0.51 20.38
C ASN A 61 12.15 -1.26 20.24
N SER A 62 12.39 -1.98 19.14
CA SER A 62 13.66 -2.66 18.94
C SER A 62 14.83 -1.68 18.86
N THR A 63 15.82 -1.92 19.72
CA THR A 63 17.11 -1.20 19.75
C THR A 63 18.03 -1.61 18.60
N GLN A 64 17.68 -2.66 17.85
CA GLN A 64 18.43 -3.14 16.69
C GLN A 64 18.45 -2.15 15.52
N TYR A 65 17.51 -1.18 15.51
CA TYR A 65 17.37 -0.19 14.45
C TYR A 65 17.49 1.23 15.01
N PRO A 66 18.71 1.73 15.28
CA PRO A 66 18.92 3.05 15.89
C PRO A 66 18.45 4.19 14.97
N LEU A 67 18.40 3.96 13.66
CA LEU A 67 17.97 4.93 12.67
C LEU A 67 16.51 4.70 12.28
N ARG A 68 15.74 5.80 12.14
CA ARG A 68 14.35 5.75 11.65
C ARG A 68 14.23 5.06 10.29
N ILE A 69 15.25 5.25 9.44
CA ILE A 69 15.35 4.63 8.12
C ILE A 69 15.42 3.11 8.23
N SER A 70 16.19 2.59 9.19
CA SER A 70 16.29 1.15 9.45
C SER A 70 14.98 0.57 9.98
N LYS A 71 14.27 1.30 10.86
CA LYS A 71 12.93 0.93 11.33
C LYS A 71 11.90 0.87 10.19
N ALA A 72 11.89 1.90 9.33
CA ALA A 72 11.01 1.93 8.15
C ALA A 72 11.37 0.82 7.15
N GLY A 73 12.66 0.50 7.00
CA GLY A 73 13.13 -0.61 6.18
C GLY A 73 12.66 -1.97 6.69
N ARG A 74 12.67 -2.18 8.02
CA ARG A 74 12.14 -3.38 8.67
C ARG A 74 10.63 -3.49 8.48
N LEU A 75 9.90 -2.40 8.64
CA LEU A 75 8.46 -2.37 8.40
C LEU A 75 8.11 -2.77 6.95
N LEU A 76 8.87 -2.26 5.99
CA LEU A 76 8.73 -2.64 4.57
C LEU A 76 8.95 -4.13 4.35
N ASP A 77 9.93 -4.71 5.02
CA ASP A 77 10.27 -6.13 4.94
C ASP A 77 9.12 -7.00 5.45
N ILE A 78 8.53 -6.64 6.59
CA ILE A 78 7.33 -7.30 7.14
C ILE A 78 6.18 -7.25 6.14
N LEU A 79 5.93 -6.07 5.55
CA LEU A 79 4.88 -5.91 4.53
C LEU A 79 5.15 -6.77 3.29
N ARG A 80 6.41 -6.92 2.89
CA ARG A 80 6.80 -7.78 1.77
C ARG A 80 6.52 -9.25 2.05
N VAL A 81 6.78 -9.72 3.28
CA VAL A 81 6.43 -11.08 3.72
C VAL A 81 4.93 -11.34 3.68
N GLN A 82 4.11 -10.31 3.93
CA GLN A 82 2.64 -10.39 3.86
C GLN A 82 2.10 -10.42 2.42
N GLY A 83 2.94 -10.20 1.40
CA GLY A 83 2.59 -10.28 -0.01
C GLY A 83 1.53 -9.27 -0.43
N GLN A 84 0.43 -9.75 -1.03
CA GLN A 84 -0.63 -8.90 -1.59
C GLN A 84 -1.24 -7.96 -0.54
N ARG A 85 -1.48 -8.46 0.68
CA ARG A 85 -2.12 -7.69 1.75
C ARG A 85 -1.20 -6.59 2.28
N GLY A 86 0.09 -6.87 2.36
CA GLY A 86 1.13 -5.90 2.73
C GLY A 86 1.30 -4.81 1.70
N LEU A 87 1.39 -5.18 0.43
CA LEU A 87 1.45 -4.22 -0.66
C LEU A 87 0.20 -3.34 -0.68
N GLN A 88 -1.00 -3.92 -0.59
CA GLN A 88 -2.23 -3.13 -0.59
C GLN A 88 -2.27 -2.13 0.57
N ALA A 89 -1.97 -2.55 1.80
CA ALA A 89 -1.97 -1.66 2.95
C ALA A 89 -0.86 -0.58 2.85
N PHE A 90 0.27 -0.92 2.23
CA PHE A 90 1.33 0.03 1.93
C PHE A 90 0.88 1.09 0.92
N MET A 91 0.19 0.67 -0.15
CA MET A 91 -0.35 1.56 -1.17
C MET A 91 -1.41 2.50 -0.62
N GLU A 92 -2.34 1.99 0.20
CA GLU A 92 -3.37 2.83 0.82
C GLU A 92 -2.77 3.82 1.82
N SER A 93 -1.75 3.40 2.58
CA SER A 93 -1.05 4.32 3.49
C SER A 93 -0.22 5.36 2.74
N LEU A 94 0.42 5.00 1.61
CA LEU A 94 1.07 5.97 0.74
C LEU A 94 0.08 6.96 0.14
N GLU A 95 -1.08 6.51 -0.31
CA GLU A 95 -2.13 7.38 -0.85
C GLU A 95 -2.58 8.44 0.17
N PHE A 96 -2.70 8.03 1.43
CA PHE A 96 -3.16 8.89 2.52
C PHE A 96 -2.09 9.86 3.04
N TYR A 97 -0.86 9.36 3.27
CA TYR A 97 0.21 10.17 3.87
C TYR A 97 1.05 10.92 2.83
N HIS A 98 1.23 10.34 1.64
CA HIS A 98 2.14 10.83 0.59
C HIS A 98 1.54 10.62 -0.82
N PRO A 99 0.44 11.32 -1.15
CA PRO A 99 -0.26 11.16 -2.43
C PRO A 99 0.65 11.33 -3.65
N GLU A 100 1.65 12.21 -3.58
CA GLU A 100 2.61 12.44 -4.65
C GLU A 100 3.51 11.23 -4.94
N GLN A 101 3.82 10.42 -3.92
CA GLN A 101 4.60 9.19 -4.09
C GLN A 101 3.74 8.06 -4.64
N TYR A 102 2.48 7.99 -4.20
CA TYR A 102 1.50 7.05 -4.75
C TYR A 102 1.32 7.24 -6.26
N THR A 103 1.09 8.49 -6.71
CA THR A 103 0.97 8.81 -8.14
C THR A 103 2.25 8.48 -8.91
N GLN A 104 3.43 8.70 -8.33
CA GLN A 104 4.69 8.33 -8.98
C GLN A 104 4.87 6.81 -9.13
N LEU A 105 4.40 6.03 -8.16
CA LEU A 105 4.51 4.57 -8.18
C LEU A 105 3.49 3.91 -9.10
N THR A 106 2.24 4.35 -9.05
CA THR A 106 1.12 3.76 -9.80
C THR A 106 0.87 4.43 -11.14
N GLY A 107 1.18 5.72 -11.26
CA GLY A 107 0.70 6.58 -12.34
C GLY A 107 -0.77 6.98 -12.20
N GLU A 108 -1.45 6.59 -11.13
CA GLU A 108 -2.87 6.86 -10.89
C GLU A 108 -3.08 7.98 -9.86
N GLN A 109 -4.21 8.68 -9.98
CA GLN A 109 -4.56 9.72 -9.03
C GLN A 109 -4.98 9.09 -7.69
N PRO A 110 -4.50 9.65 -6.55
CA PRO A 110 -4.86 9.17 -5.23
C PRO A 110 -6.36 9.41 -5.03
N THR A 111 -7.12 8.34 -4.86
CA THR A 111 -8.57 8.43 -4.65
C THR A 111 -8.90 8.77 -3.19
N GLN A 112 -7.89 8.75 -2.31
CA GLN A 112 -7.97 8.84 -0.85
C GLN A 112 -8.97 7.86 -0.22
N ARG A 113 -9.24 6.74 -0.92
CA ARG A 113 -10.24 5.76 -0.49
C ARG A 113 -9.52 4.59 0.17
N CYS A 114 -9.32 4.70 1.48
CA CYS A 114 -8.86 3.60 2.31
C CYS A 114 -9.91 2.47 2.31
N SER A 115 -9.77 1.51 1.38
CA SER A 115 -10.63 0.35 1.23
C SER A 115 -10.49 -0.64 2.40
N LEU A 116 -9.31 -0.70 3.03
CA LEU A 116 -9.05 -1.57 4.20
C LEU A 116 -9.69 -1.03 5.49
N ILE A 117 -9.79 0.29 5.64
CA ILE A 117 -10.48 0.93 6.77
C ILE A 117 -12.00 1.01 6.52
N LEU A 118 -12.43 1.30 5.28
CA LEU A 118 -13.86 1.36 4.91
C LEU A 118 -14.57 -0.01 4.83
N GLY A 119 -13.88 -1.11 5.16
CA GLY A 119 -14.54 -2.41 5.39
C GLY A 119 -15.59 -2.39 6.52
N LYS A 120 -15.68 -1.30 7.30
CA LYS A 120 -16.80 -1.01 8.20
C LYS A 120 -17.23 0.45 8.05
N GLN A 121 -18.38 0.64 7.41
CA GLN A 121 -19.17 1.87 7.25
C GLN A 121 -18.68 2.92 6.25
N GLY A 122 -19.54 3.14 5.24
CA GLY A 122 -19.76 4.48 4.70
C GLY A 122 -19.51 4.62 3.21
N CYS A 123 -20.47 4.17 2.39
CA CYS A 123 -20.67 4.73 1.07
C CYS A 123 -20.83 6.25 1.19
N LEU A 124 -19.80 7.04 0.90
CA LEU A 124 -19.96 8.45 0.61
C LEU A 124 -19.94 8.65 -0.91
N HIS A 125 -21.17 8.77 -1.40
CA HIS A 125 -21.62 9.32 -2.68
C HIS A 125 -20.52 9.96 -3.53
N ARG A 126 -20.35 9.46 -4.75
CA ARG A 126 -20.21 10.37 -5.88
C ARG A 126 -21.59 10.97 -6.10
N GLU A 127 -21.71 12.28 -5.93
CA GLU A 127 -22.72 13.01 -6.70
C GLU A 127 -22.04 13.43 -8.00
N ASP A 128 -22.38 12.70 -9.06
CA ASP A 128 -22.23 13.13 -10.44
C ASP A 128 -23.11 14.38 -10.65
N GLY A 129 -22.54 15.56 -10.44
CA GLY A 129 -23.18 16.86 -10.71
C GLY A 129 -22.85 17.38 -12.10
N LYS A 130 -23.47 16.78 -13.12
CA LYS A 130 -23.49 17.25 -14.50
C LYS A 130 -24.45 18.44 -14.61
N GLY A 131 -23.97 19.62 -15.02
CA GLY A 131 -24.79 20.71 -15.57
C GLY A 131 -23.95 21.39 -16.65
N ALA A 132 -24.12 21.11 -17.94
CA ALA A 132 -25.26 21.43 -18.81
C ALA A 132 -25.48 22.95 -18.91
N ASP A 133 -25.10 23.45 -20.09
CA ASP A 133 -25.46 24.70 -20.79
C ASP A 133 -26.57 25.57 -20.15
#